data_AF-X1DAC7-F1
#
_entry.id   AF-X1DAC7-F1
#
_cell.length_a   1.000
_cell.length_b   1.000
_cell.length_c   1.000
_cell.angle_alpha   90.00
_cell.angle_beta   90.00
_cell.angle_gamma   90.00
#
_symmetry.space_group_name_H-M   'P 1'
#
loop_
_entity.id
_entity.type
_entity.pdbx_description
1 polymer ?
#
loop_
_entity_poly.entity_id
_entity_poly.type
_entity_poly.pdbx_seq_one_letter_code
_entity_poly.pdbx_strand_id
1 'polypeptide(L)'
;YLTPLECRFCAEVSHAASGLTLEKVNEIAKTLLPKYENSIKDPNIGKIVHDVYDLETFKPKPEWQRIYDEVKQESIGLGIPL
;
A
#
# COMPACT_ATOMS: atom_id res chain seq x y z
N TYR A 1 -6.92 -10.18 4.62
CA TYR A 1 -5.74 -10.99 5.04
C TYR A 1 -4.53 -10.07 5.24
N LEU A 2 -3.40 -10.57 5.78
CA LEU A 2 -2.18 -9.78 5.99
C LEU A 2 -0.94 -10.56 5.51
N THR A 3 -0.03 -9.87 4.83
CA THR A 3 1.28 -10.37 4.38
C THR A 3 2.41 -9.40 4.77
N PRO A 4 3.68 -9.80 4.65
CA PRO A 4 4.80 -8.90 4.92
C PRO A 4 4.85 -7.63 4.04
N LEU A 5 4.30 -7.64 2.82
CA LEU A 5 4.33 -6.48 1.94
C LEU A 5 3.44 -5.33 2.46
N GLU A 6 2.27 -5.60 3.04
CA GLU A 6 1.43 -4.53 3.60
C GLU A 6 2.10 -3.88 4.83
N CYS A 7 2.76 -4.68 5.68
CA CYS A 7 3.53 -4.16 6.80
C CYS A 7 4.70 -3.27 6.33
N ARG A 8 5.43 -3.71 5.29
CA ARG A 8 6.50 -2.92 4.68
C ARG A 8 5.97 -1.60 4.14
N PHE A 9 4.92 -1.66 3.32
CA PHE A 9 4.33 -0.47 2.71
C PHE A 9 3.88 0.55 3.76
N CYS A 10 3.20 0.10 4.82
CA CYS A 10 2.77 0.95 5.93
C CYS A 10 3.97 1.64 6.61
N ALA A 11 5.05 0.91 6.87
CA ALA A 11 6.25 1.47 7.48
C ALA A 11 6.95 2.48 6.57
N GLU A 12 7.12 2.16 5.28
CA GLU A 12 7.74 3.06 4.30
C GLU A 12 6.95 4.36 4.16
N VAL A 13 5.63 4.29 3.98
CA VAL A 13 4.74 5.46 3.88
C VAL A 13 4.79 6.29 5.15
N SER A 14 4.67 5.66 6.32
CA SER A 14 4.70 6.38 7.60
C SER A 14 6.03 7.11 7.81
N HIS A 15 7.14 6.46 7.46
CA HIS A 15 8.46 7.05 7.59
C HIS A 15 8.67 8.20 6.59
N ALA A 16 8.39 7.97 5.31
CA ALA A 16 8.57 8.97 4.25
C ALA A 16 7.65 10.18 4.42
N ALA A 17 6.42 9.97 4.87
CA ALA A 17 5.46 11.05 5.10
C ALA A 17 5.78 11.89 6.35
N SER A 18 6.62 11.41 7.27
CA SER A 18 6.94 12.12 8.53
C SER A 18 7.59 13.49 8.34
N GLY A 19 8.24 13.72 7.19
CA GLY A 19 8.85 15.01 6.83
C GLY A 19 7.95 15.94 6.02
N LEU A 20 6.74 15.52 5.65
CA LEU A 20 5.82 16.33 4.85
C LEU A 20 5.04 17.32 5.72
N THR A 21 4.62 18.44 5.12
CA THR A 21 3.74 19.38 5.83
C THR A 21 2.33 18.80 5.97
N LEU A 22 1.60 19.26 6.99
CA LEU A 22 0.22 18.83 7.23
C LEU A 22 -0.69 19.14 6.04
N GLU A 23 -0.47 20.26 5.36
CA GLU A 23 -1.22 20.65 4.17
C GLU A 23 -1.03 19.63 3.05
N LYS A 24 0.21 19.20 2.80
CA LYS A 24 0.50 18.20 1.75
C LYS A 24 -0.08 16.83 2.12
N VAL A 25 0.05 16.41 3.37
CA VAL A 25 -0.55 15.15 3.85
C VAL A 25 -2.07 15.18 3.69
N ASN A 26 -2.72 16.30 4.01
CA ASN A 26 -4.17 16.47 3.85
C ASN A 26 -4.61 16.42 2.38
N GLU A 27 -3.84 17.02 1.46
CA GLU A 27 -4.07 16.92 0.02
C GLU A 27 -4.00 15.47 -0.47
N ILE A 28 -2.98 14.72 -0.05
CA ILE A 28 -2.81 13.30 -0.39
C ILE A 28 -4.00 12.49 0.15
N ALA A 29 -4.38 12.67 1.41
CA ALA A 29 -5.50 11.96 2.02
C ALA A 29 -6.83 12.24 1.28
N LYS A 30 -7.10 13.50 0.94
CA LYS A 30 -8.28 13.89 0.15
C LYS A 30 -8.28 13.34 -1.27
N THR A 31 -7.11 13.04 -1.83
CA THR A 31 -6.98 12.42 -3.15
C THR A 31 -7.24 10.92 -3.10
N LEU A 32 -6.83 10.25 -2.01
CA LEU A 32 -6.98 8.81 -1.85
C LEU A 32 -8.38 8.40 -1.39
N LEU A 33 -8.99 9.14 -0.45
CA LEU A 33 -10.27 8.76 0.16
C LEU A 33 -11.38 8.46 -0.86
N PRO A 34 -11.62 9.28 -1.90
CA PRO A 34 -12.68 9.03 -2.88
C PRO A 34 -12.50 7.74 -3.69
N LYS A 35 -11.26 7.25 -3.81
CA LYS A 35 -10.98 6.00 -4.54
C LYS A 35 -11.47 4.76 -3.81
N TYR A 36 -11.52 4.82 -2.47
CA TYR A 36 -11.78 3.65 -1.64
C TYR A 36 -13.07 3.75 -0.82
N GLU A 37 -13.60 4.95 -0.58
CA GLU A 37 -14.74 5.18 0.32
C GLU A 37 -16.00 4.39 -0.04
N ASN A 38 -16.26 4.22 -1.34
CA ASN A 38 -17.42 3.48 -1.83
C ASN A 38 -17.32 1.96 -1.61
N SER A 39 -16.10 1.44 -1.53
CA SER A 39 -15.82 0.02 -1.31
C SER A 39 -15.62 -0.37 0.16
N ILE A 40 -15.72 0.57 1.11
CA ILE A 40 -15.49 0.28 2.55
C ILE A 40 -16.47 -0.76 3.08
N LYS A 41 -17.72 -0.76 2.60
CA LYS A 41 -18.75 -1.71 3.06
C LYS A 41 -18.60 -3.11 2.46
N ASP A 42 -17.97 -3.21 1.30
CA ASP A 42 -17.74 -4.47 0.59
C ASP A 42 -16.31 -4.49 0.02
N PRO A 43 -15.29 -4.63 0.90
CA PRO A 43 -13.90 -4.51 0.49
C PRO A 43 -13.43 -5.80 -0.20
N ASN A 44 -12.47 -5.65 -1.11
CA ASN A 44 -11.72 -6.81 -1.58
C ASN A 44 -10.92 -7.41 -0.42
N ILE A 45 -11.28 -8.63 -0.01
CA ILE A 45 -10.69 -9.33 1.14
C ILE A 45 -9.22 -9.74 0.93
N GLY A 46 -8.75 -9.66 -0.32
CA GLY A 46 -7.39 -10.04 -0.72
C GLY A 46 -7.20 -11.55 -0.75
N LYS A 47 -5.94 -11.99 -0.68
CA LYS A 47 -5.53 -13.40 -0.70
C LYS A 47 -4.81 -13.77 0.60
N ILE A 48 -4.89 -15.03 1.02
CA ILE A 48 -4.10 -15.52 2.15
C ILE A 48 -2.62 -15.56 1.78
N VAL A 49 -1.73 -15.42 2.76
CA VAL A 49 -0.27 -15.43 2.53
C VAL A 49 0.21 -16.67 1.76
N HIS A 50 -0.40 -17.84 2.00
CA HIS A 50 -0.09 -19.09 1.30
C HIS A 50 -0.31 -19.03 -0.22
N ASP A 51 -1.27 -18.20 -0.66
CA ASP A 51 -1.60 -18.08 -2.08
C ASP A 51 -0.67 -17.11 -2.81
N VAL A 52 -0.05 -16.17 -2.08
CA VAL A 52 0.67 -15.04 -2.65
C VAL A 52 2.15 -14.97 -2.27
N TYR A 53 2.62 -15.87 -1.42
CA TYR A 53 4.04 -16.06 -1.10
C TYR A 53 4.51 -17.46 -1.45
N ASP A 54 5.78 -17.54 -1.81
CA ASP A 54 6.57 -18.75 -1.65
C ASP A 54 7.02 -18.82 -0.19
N LEU A 55 6.51 -19.81 0.56
CA LEU A 55 6.77 -19.95 1.99
C LEU A 55 8.14 -20.59 2.29
N GLU A 56 8.77 -21.25 1.32
CA GLU A 56 10.11 -21.80 1.48
C GLU A 56 11.16 -20.69 1.38
N THR A 57 10.99 -19.80 0.40
CA THR A 57 11.92 -18.67 0.19
C THR A 57 11.49 -17.39 0.90
N PHE A 58 10.26 -17.37 1.45
CA PHE A 58 9.58 -16.23 2.06
C PHE A 58 9.54 -14.99 1.14
N LYS A 59 9.35 -15.21 -0.16
CA LYS A 59 9.26 -14.16 -1.18
C LYS A 59 7.84 -14.03 -1.72
N PRO A 60 7.38 -12.80 -2.02
CA PRO A 60 6.11 -12.61 -2.69
C PRO A 60 6.15 -13.20 -4.10
N LYS A 61 5.05 -13.79 -4.53
CA LYS A 61 4.86 -14.19 -5.93
C LYS A 61 4.81 -12.95 -6.82
N PRO A 62 5.16 -13.06 -8.11
CA PRO A 62 5.24 -11.91 -9.01
C PRO A 62 3.96 -11.07 -9.08
N GLU A 63 2.79 -11.69 -9.00
CA GLU A 63 1.49 -11.00 -8.97
C GLU A 63 1.37 -10.06 -7.76
N TRP A 64 1.76 -10.53 -6.57
CA TRP A 64 1.63 -9.76 -5.33
C TRP A 64 2.70 -8.66 -5.23
N GLN A 65 3.92 -8.97 -5.68
CA GLN A 65 4.99 -7.97 -5.78
C GLN A 65 4.59 -6.83 -6.73
N ARG A 66 3.98 -7.17 -7.87
CA ARG A 66 3.52 -6.17 -8.84
C ARG A 66 2.48 -5.21 -8.25
N ILE A 67 1.51 -5.71 -7.48
CA ILE A 67 0.51 -4.86 -6.81
C ILE A 67 1.20 -3.86 -5.87
N TYR A 68 2.16 -4.34 -5.08
CA TYR A 68 2.94 -3.47 -4.20
C TYR A 68 3.75 -2.42 -4.98
N ASP A 69 4.40 -2.81 -6.08
CA ASP A 69 5.16 -1.89 -6.91
C ASP A 69 4.26 -0.81 -7.53
N GLU A 70 3.06 -1.18 -8.02
CA GLU A 70 2.08 -0.26 -8.58
C GLU A 70 1.59 0.76 -7.54
N VAL A 71 1.21 0.31 -6.34
CA VAL A 71 0.75 1.20 -5.24
C VAL A 71 1.88 2.09 -4.72
N LYS A 72 3.12 1.57 -4.69
CA LYS A 72 4.30 2.36 -4.32
C LYS A 72 4.55 3.48 -5.35
N GLN A 73 4.47 3.18 -6.64
CA GLN A 73 4.58 4.20 -7.69
C GLN A 73 3.45 5.24 -7.64
N GLU A 74 2.21 4.81 -7.37
CA GLU A 74 1.10 5.75 -7.17
C GLU A 74 1.39 6.71 -6.00
N SER A 75 1.89 6.18 -4.89
CA SER A 75 2.24 6.95 -3.70
C SER A 75 3.35 7.97 -3.97
N ILE A 76 4.37 7.58 -4.76
CA ILE A 76 5.41 8.50 -5.24
C ILE A 76 4.80 9.60 -6.12
N GLY A 77 3.90 9.24 -7.03
CA GLY A 77 3.18 10.19 -7.87
C GLY A 77 2.34 11.21 -7.10
N LEU A 78 1.84 10.85 -5.91
CA LEU A 78 1.12 11.74 -5.00
C LEU A 78 2.04 12.68 -4.20
N GLY A 79 3.35 12.43 -4.23
CA GLY A 79 4.37 13.24 -3.57
C GLY A 79 4.90 12.67 -2.26
N ILE A 80 4.73 11.36 -2.00
CA ILE A 80 5.39 10.67 -0.89
C ILE A 80 6.79 10.21 -1.36
N PRO A 81 7.89 10.61 -0.70
CA PRO A 81 9.25 10.28 -1.15
C PRO A 81 9.67 8.85 -0.74
N LEU A 82 9.10 7.83 -1.42
CA LEU A 82 9.31 6.39 -1.17
C LEU A 82 10.43 5.73 -2.00
#